data_AF-A0A5H2YWL0-F1
#
_entry.id   AF-A0A5H2YWL0-F1
#
_cell.length_a   1.000
_cell.length_b   1.000
_cell.length_c   1.000
_cell.angle_alpha   90.00
_cell.angle_beta   90.00
_cell.angle_gamma   90.00
#
_symmetry.space_group_name_H-M   'P 1'
#
loop_
_entity.id
_entity.type
_entity.pdbx_description
1 polymer ?
#
loop_
_entity_poly.entity_id
_entity_poly.type
_entity_poly.pdbx_seq_one_letter_code
_entity_poly.pdbx_strand_id
1 'polypeptide(L)'
;MRKLLAALLLSLAFPLAQPALAGIYDDTLKAVLENHTEEAVALLERGIDPNTADAEGSTLLMLAARNGNAELVDQLILRRAKVTARNRFGDDALLLASFRGHLPVVKLLLAGGAPVNRSEGWPPLAYAAFNNQLEVMEYLLAHGADINGTSDNGTTALMVAARNAHIEAVRLLLKHKPDVDKINEAGGTALKWAVAANNTEIADLLRQAGAVLE
;
A
#
# COMPACT_ATOMS: atom_id res chain seq x y z
N MET A 1 32.99 37.81 27.88
CA MET A 1 33.51 36.79 26.94
C MET A 1 33.23 35.40 27.51
N ARG A 2 32.05 34.85 27.22
CA ARG A 2 31.68 33.44 27.44
C ARG A 2 30.91 32.99 26.19
N LYS A 3 31.63 32.86 25.09
CA LYS A 3 31.24 32.23 23.84
C LYS A 3 32.53 31.59 23.33
N LEU A 4 32.71 30.28 23.56
CA LEU A 4 33.70 29.38 22.90
C LEU A 4 33.76 28.01 23.61
N LEU A 5 32.61 27.37 23.85
CA LEU A 5 32.55 26.00 24.37
C LEU A 5 31.55 25.10 23.62
N ALA A 6 31.25 25.44 22.35
CA ALA A 6 30.30 24.71 21.51
C ALA A 6 30.92 24.16 20.20
N ALA A 7 32.24 23.95 20.14
CA ALA A 7 32.93 23.56 18.90
C ALA A 7 33.94 22.41 19.06
N LEU A 8 33.71 21.45 19.98
CA LEU A 8 34.63 20.32 20.17
C LEU A 8 33.97 18.97 20.47
N LEU A 9 32.78 18.72 19.89
CA LEU A 9 32.17 17.39 19.78
C LEU A 9 31.59 17.14 18.38
N LEU A 10 32.28 17.64 17.34
CA LEU A 10 31.89 17.45 15.94
C LEU A 10 33.10 17.05 15.08
N SER A 11 33.82 16.01 15.48
CA SER A 11 34.67 15.22 14.58
C SER A 11 35.01 13.90 15.28
N LEU A 12 35.11 12.81 14.49
CA LEU A 12 35.36 11.41 14.88
C LEU A 12 34.10 10.54 15.08
N ALA A 13 33.39 10.30 13.98
CA ALA A 13 33.15 8.95 13.43
C ALA A 13 31.94 8.99 12.48
N PHE A 14 32.15 9.46 11.25
CA PHE A 14 31.42 8.89 10.12
C PHE A 14 31.68 7.39 10.13
N PRO A 15 30.69 6.48 10.14
CA PRO A 15 31.00 5.11 9.85
C PRO A 15 31.39 5.08 8.37
N LEU A 16 32.67 4.80 8.12
CA LEU A 16 33.11 4.16 6.88
C LEU A 16 32.10 3.05 6.59
N ALA A 17 31.45 3.10 5.43
CA ALA A 17 30.61 2.00 4.95
C ALA A 17 31.44 0.71 5.05
N GLN A 18 31.09 -0.15 6.01
CA GLN A 18 31.79 -1.41 6.20
C GLN A 18 31.44 -2.29 4.99
N PRO A 19 32.41 -2.73 4.16
CA PRO A 19 32.13 -3.60 3.02
C PRO A 19 31.44 -4.92 3.43
N ALA A 20 31.59 -5.34 4.69
CA ALA A 20 30.86 -6.47 5.26
C ALA A 20 29.34 -6.22 5.39
N LEU A 21 28.91 -5.00 5.69
CA LEU A 21 27.48 -4.65 5.78
C LEU A 21 26.85 -4.54 4.40
N ALA A 22 27.61 -4.17 3.36
CA ALA A 22 27.12 -4.15 1.98
C ALA A 22 26.77 -5.57 1.47
N GLY A 23 27.61 -6.58 1.78
CA GLY A 23 27.30 -7.98 1.43
C GLY A 23 26.09 -8.53 2.18
N ILE A 24 26.01 -8.29 3.50
CA ILE A 24 24.87 -8.75 4.32
C ILE A 24 23.56 -8.08 3.87
N TYR A 25 23.63 -6.83 3.41
CA TYR A 25 22.47 -6.13 2.83
C TYR A 25 21.97 -6.83 1.56
N ASP A 26 22.86 -7.12 0.61
CA ASP A 26 22.50 -7.82 -0.63
C ASP A 26 21.92 -9.22 -0.34
N ASP A 27 22.49 -9.93 0.63
CA ASP A 27 21.99 -11.23 1.08
C ASP A 27 20.59 -11.11 1.72
N THR A 28 20.36 -10.09 2.54
CA THR A 28 19.05 -9.87 3.19
C THR A 28 17.99 -9.54 2.15
N LEU A 29 18.30 -8.62 1.23
CA LEU A 29 17.39 -8.24 0.16
C LEU A 29 17.05 -9.45 -0.71
N LYS A 30 18.06 -10.27 -1.06
CA LYS A 30 17.87 -11.50 -1.81
C LYS A 30 16.97 -12.49 -1.07
N ALA A 31 17.22 -12.75 0.21
CA ALA A 31 16.40 -13.64 1.03
C ALA A 31 14.93 -13.18 1.09
N VAL A 32 14.67 -11.87 1.22
CA VAL A 32 13.30 -11.34 1.18
C VAL A 32 12.67 -11.49 -0.22
N LEU A 33 13.42 -11.21 -1.28
CA LEU A 33 12.94 -11.34 -2.67
C LEU A 33 12.60 -12.79 -3.02
N GLU A 34 13.41 -13.74 -2.57
CA GLU A 34 13.24 -15.19 -2.76
C GLU A 34 12.27 -15.81 -1.73
N ASN A 35 11.74 -15.00 -0.80
CA ASN A 35 10.79 -15.40 0.23
C ASN A 35 11.34 -16.45 1.22
N HIS A 36 12.64 -16.41 1.51
CA HIS A 36 13.30 -17.23 2.52
C HIS A 36 13.18 -16.58 3.91
N THR A 37 12.03 -16.77 4.57
CA THR A 37 11.70 -16.11 5.85
C THR A 37 12.75 -16.34 6.93
N GLU A 38 13.13 -17.59 7.18
CA GLU A 38 14.06 -17.94 8.27
C GLU A 38 15.44 -17.29 8.07
N GLU A 39 15.94 -17.30 6.82
CA GLU A 39 17.20 -16.66 6.45
C GLU A 39 17.11 -15.14 6.62
N ALA A 40 16.04 -14.51 6.13
CA ALA A 40 15.82 -13.08 6.30
C ALA A 40 15.75 -12.68 7.78
N VAL A 41 15.06 -13.45 8.62
CA VAL A 41 14.97 -13.20 10.07
C VAL A 41 16.34 -13.37 10.73
N ALA A 42 17.09 -14.42 10.42
CA ALA A 42 18.44 -14.62 10.95
C ALA A 42 19.39 -13.48 10.55
N LEU A 43 19.26 -12.93 9.34
CA LEU A 43 20.03 -11.77 8.90
C LEU A 43 19.62 -10.48 9.63
N LEU A 44 18.33 -10.27 9.88
CA LEU A 44 17.82 -9.15 10.69
C LEU A 44 18.34 -9.20 12.14
N GLU A 45 18.49 -10.38 12.72
CA GLU A 45 19.08 -10.57 14.06
C GLU A 45 20.55 -10.16 14.15
N ARG A 46 21.26 -10.10 13.01
CA ARG A 46 22.66 -9.66 12.93
C ARG A 46 22.82 -8.13 12.90
N GLY A 47 21.73 -7.39 13.10
CA GLY A 47 21.75 -5.93 13.26
C GLY A 47 21.51 -5.14 11.98
N ILE A 48 20.91 -5.74 10.95
CA ILE A 48 20.48 -5.01 9.76
C ILE A 48 19.35 -4.05 10.13
N ASP A 49 19.45 -2.80 9.66
CA ASP A 49 18.39 -1.81 9.85
C ASP A 49 17.11 -2.31 9.14
N PRO A 50 15.99 -2.54 9.84
CA PRO A 50 14.75 -2.98 9.23
C PRO A 50 14.14 -1.95 8.26
N ASN A 51 14.64 -0.71 8.26
CA ASN A 51 14.26 0.35 7.33
C ASN A 51 15.14 0.43 6.09
N THR A 52 16.08 -0.51 5.92
CA THR A 52 16.92 -0.53 4.72
C THR A 52 16.04 -0.70 3.48
N ALA A 53 16.40 0.02 2.41
CA ALA A 53 15.66 0.08 1.18
C ALA A 53 16.58 -0.10 -0.03
N ASP A 54 16.02 -0.67 -1.10
CA ASP A 54 16.70 -0.80 -2.39
C ASP A 54 16.88 0.55 -3.11
N ALA A 55 17.51 0.50 -4.28
CA ALA A 55 17.74 1.69 -5.11
C ALA A 55 16.45 2.44 -5.48
N GLU A 56 15.29 1.77 -5.40
CA GLU A 56 13.98 2.34 -5.69
C GLU A 56 13.22 2.80 -4.44
N GLY A 57 13.85 2.71 -3.27
CA GLY A 57 13.24 3.04 -1.99
C GLY A 57 12.31 1.95 -1.47
N SER A 58 12.34 0.74 -2.03
CA SER A 58 11.54 -0.39 -1.53
C SER A 58 12.18 -0.96 -0.28
N THR A 59 11.52 -0.80 0.86
CA THR A 59 11.97 -1.37 2.13
C THR A 59 11.75 -2.88 2.19
N LEU A 60 12.46 -3.57 3.10
CA LEU A 60 12.21 -4.98 3.39
C LEU A 60 10.72 -5.26 3.72
N LEU A 61 10.07 -4.34 4.43
CA LEU A 61 8.65 -4.43 4.79
C LEU A 61 7.75 -4.38 3.55
N MET A 62 8.04 -3.50 2.60
CA MET A 62 7.29 -3.42 1.33
C MET A 62 7.44 -4.70 0.52
N LEU A 63 8.64 -5.26 0.45
CA LEU A 63 8.91 -6.48 -0.31
C LEU A 63 8.23 -7.69 0.34
N ALA A 64 8.33 -7.83 1.66
CA ALA A 64 7.63 -8.85 2.43
C ALA A 64 6.11 -8.73 2.26
N ALA A 65 5.59 -7.50 2.32
CA ALA A 65 4.16 -7.24 2.15
C ALA A 65 3.66 -7.56 0.73
N ARG A 66 4.45 -7.21 -0.30
CA ARG A 66 4.18 -7.57 -1.70
C ARG A 66 4.17 -9.09 -1.93
N ASN A 67 5.01 -9.82 -1.21
CA ASN A 67 5.13 -11.28 -1.31
C ASN A 67 4.09 -12.02 -0.43
N GLY A 68 3.34 -11.30 0.41
CA GLY A 68 2.34 -11.90 1.31
C GLY A 68 2.94 -12.61 2.52
N ASN A 69 4.21 -12.35 2.83
CA ASN A 69 4.94 -13.00 3.91
C ASN A 69 4.58 -12.38 5.27
N ALA A 70 3.48 -12.85 5.85
CA ALA A 70 2.95 -12.33 7.10
C ALA A 70 3.93 -12.47 8.28
N GLU A 71 4.68 -13.57 8.35
CA GLU A 71 5.68 -13.79 9.41
C GLU A 71 6.80 -12.75 9.34
N LEU A 72 7.37 -12.53 8.15
CA LEU A 72 8.42 -11.53 7.97
C LEU A 72 7.90 -10.11 8.21
N VAL A 73 6.67 -9.80 7.79
CA VAL A 73 6.01 -8.52 8.08
C VAL A 73 5.89 -8.30 9.58
N ASP A 74 5.42 -9.30 10.34
CA ASP A 74 5.30 -9.22 11.80
C ASP A 74 6.68 -8.98 12.45
N GLN A 75 7.70 -9.73 12.05
CA GLN A 75 9.07 -9.56 12.54
C GLN A 75 9.64 -8.16 12.25
N LEU A 76 9.41 -7.63 11.04
CA LEU A 76 9.87 -6.30 10.67
C LEU A 76 9.15 -5.20 11.48
N ILE A 77 7.84 -5.33 11.72
CA ILE A 77 7.07 -4.39 12.56
C ILE A 77 7.57 -4.44 14.01
N LEU A 78 7.78 -5.63 14.58
CA LEU A 78 8.34 -5.80 15.92
C LEU A 78 9.71 -5.13 16.07
N ARG A 79 10.49 -5.10 14.98
CA ARG A 79 11.80 -4.43 14.90
C ARG A 79 11.71 -2.95 14.53
N ARG A 80 10.52 -2.36 14.54
CA ARG A 80 10.27 -0.92 14.25
C ARG A 80 10.57 -0.52 12.80
N ALA A 81 10.31 -1.42 11.84
CA ALA A 81 10.21 -1.02 10.44
C ALA A 81 9.14 0.07 10.28
N LYS A 82 9.45 1.11 9.51
CA LYS A 82 8.56 2.23 9.24
C LYS A 82 7.44 1.80 8.30
N VAL A 83 6.30 1.44 8.86
CA VAL A 83 5.08 1.03 8.11
C VAL A 83 4.59 2.05 7.08
N THR A 84 4.93 3.33 7.26
CA THR A 84 4.55 4.44 6.37
C THR A 84 5.64 4.86 5.39
N ALA A 85 6.75 4.12 5.30
CA ALA A 85 7.75 4.39 4.27
C ALA A 85 7.10 4.28 2.88
N ARG A 86 7.61 5.04 1.91
CA ARG A 86 7.15 5.04 0.51
C ARG A 86 8.34 4.88 -0.42
N ASN A 87 8.19 4.05 -1.46
CA ASN A 87 9.19 3.93 -2.52
C ASN A 87 9.08 5.12 -3.51
N ARG A 88 9.93 5.16 -4.54
CA ARG A 88 9.92 6.23 -5.56
C ARG A 88 8.62 6.35 -6.35
N PHE A 89 7.77 5.31 -6.33
CA PHE A 89 6.46 5.29 -6.99
C PHE A 89 5.34 5.75 -6.06
N GLY A 90 5.65 6.03 -4.79
CA GLY A 90 4.69 6.43 -3.77
C GLY A 90 4.00 5.27 -3.05
N ASP A 91 4.32 4.02 -3.40
CA ASP A 91 3.73 2.84 -2.77
C ASP A 91 4.31 2.61 -1.37
N ASP A 92 3.44 2.31 -0.41
CA ASP A 92 3.82 1.76 0.89
C ASP A 92 3.49 0.25 0.97
N ALA A 93 3.83 -0.37 2.09
CA ALA A 93 3.56 -1.79 2.31
C ALA A 93 2.06 -2.13 2.25
N LEU A 94 1.18 -1.22 2.72
CA LEU A 94 -0.27 -1.43 2.74
C LEU A 94 -0.81 -1.46 1.31
N LEU A 95 -0.40 -0.53 0.45
CA LEU A 95 -0.77 -0.49 -0.97
C LEU A 95 -0.39 -1.79 -1.68
N LEU A 96 0.84 -2.24 -1.50
CA LEU A 96 1.34 -3.46 -2.16
C LEU A 96 0.57 -4.71 -1.69
N ALA A 97 0.34 -4.85 -0.38
CA ALA A 97 -0.44 -5.94 0.18
C ALA A 97 -1.90 -5.90 -0.28
N SER A 98 -2.51 -4.70 -0.32
CA SER A 98 -3.90 -4.52 -0.74
C SER A 98 -4.10 -4.85 -2.22
N PHE A 99 -3.19 -4.43 -3.08
CA PHE A 99 -3.21 -4.78 -4.50
C PHE A 99 -3.08 -6.29 -4.73
N ARG A 100 -2.24 -6.97 -3.95
CA ARG A 100 -2.00 -8.42 -4.08
C ARG A 100 -2.99 -9.31 -3.35
N GLY A 101 -3.88 -8.73 -2.53
CA GLY A 101 -4.90 -9.50 -1.80
C GLY A 101 -4.39 -10.18 -0.53
N HIS A 102 -3.24 -9.76 0.00
CA HIS A 102 -2.63 -10.42 1.16
C HIS A 102 -3.28 -9.95 2.46
N LEU A 103 -4.51 -10.41 2.73
CA LEU A 103 -5.30 -10.02 3.90
C LEU A 103 -4.55 -10.19 5.25
N PRO A 104 -3.82 -11.29 5.51
CA PRO A 104 -3.05 -11.40 6.76
C PRO A 104 -2.01 -10.29 6.94
N VAL A 105 -1.34 -9.88 5.85
CA VAL A 105 -0.40 -8.77 5.85
C VAL A 105 -1.12 -7.43 6.06
N VAL A 106 -2.26 -7.20 5.40
CA VAL A 106 -3.07 -5.99 5.59
C VAL A 106 -3.47 -5.83 7.06
N LYS A 107 -3.90 -6.92 7.71
CA LYS A 107 -4.22 -6.94 9.15
C LYS A 107 -3.04 -6.52 10.01
N LEU A 108 -1.87 -7.11 9.77
CA LEU A 108 -0.64 -6.78 10.50
C LEU A 108 -0.22 -5.32 10.30
N LEU A 109 -0.30 -4.80 9.06
CA LEU A 109 0.08 -3.42 8.76
C LEU A 109 -0.84 -2.40 9.44
N LEU A 110 -2.17 -2.61 9.41
CA LEU A 110 -3.10 -1.74 10.13
C LEU A 110 -2.90 -1.82 11.65
N ALA A 111 -2.68 -3.01 12.20
CA ALA A 111 -2.35 -3.19 13.62
C ALA A 111 -1.01 -2.52 13.99
N GLY A 112 -0.05 -2.51 13.06
CA GLY A 112 1.23 -1.82 13.17
C GLY A 112 1.17 -0.29 12.97
N GLY A 113 -0.04 0.27 12.79
CA GLY A 113 -0.26 1.71 12.69
C GLY A 113 -0.17 2.28 11.27
N ALA A 114 -0.21 1.45 10.23
CA ALA A 114 -0.38 1.96 8.87
C ALA A 114 -1.75 2.65 8.74
N PRO A 115 -1.81 3.87 8.16
CA PRO A 115 -3.08 4.57 8.00
C PRO A 115 -3.93 3.88 6.92
N VAL A 116 -5.18 3.58 7.25
CA VAL A 116 -6.15 2.96 6.31
C VAL A 116 -6.46 3.85 5.11
N ASN A 117 -6.38 5.18 5.30
CA ASN A 117 -6.59 6.20 4.29
C ASN A 117 -5.30 6.96 4.01
N ARG A 118 -5.17 7.51 2.80
CA ARG A 118 -4.02 8.32 2.40
C ARG A 118 -4.47 9.69 1.92
N SER A 119 -3.62 10.69 2.14
CA SER A 119 -3.85 12.07 1.68
C SER A 119 -3.39 12.31 0.24
N GLU A 120 -2.60 11.40 -0.32
CA GLU A 120 -1.97 11.53 -1.63
C GLU A 120 -1.85 10.15 -2.30
N GLY A 121 -1.92 10.16 -3.63
CA GLY A 121 -1.93 8.99 -4.46
C GLY A 121 -3.21 8.18 -4.29
N TRP A 122 -3.18 6.94 -4.76
CA TRP A 122 -4.34 6.07 -4.70
C TRP A 122 -4.62 5.54 -3.29
N PRO A 123 -5.89 5.48 -2.85
CA PRO A 123 -6.23 4.88 -1.56
C PRO A 123 -6.10 3.35 -1.62
N PRO A 124 -5.75 2.68 -0.50
CA PRO A 124 -5.64 1.20 -0.45
C PRO A 124 -6.89 0.48 -0.96
N LEU A 125 -8.08 1.02 -0.67
CA LEU A 125 -9.36 0.47 -1.14
C LEU A 125 -9.46 0.44 -2.67
N ALA A 126 -8.98 1.50 -3.36
CA ALA A 126 -8.99 1.54 -4.82
C ALA A 126 -7.96 0.58 -5.43
N TYR A 127 -6.79 0.37 -4.80
CA TYR A 127 -5.82 -0.64 -5.22
C TYR A 127 -6.38 -2.07 -5.09
N ALA A 128 -7.05 -2.37 -3.96
CA ALA A 128 -7.73 -3.64 -3.77
C ALA A 128 -8.85 -3.84 -4.80
N ALA A 129 -9.66 -2.80 -5.05
CA ALA A 129 -10.72 -2.84 -6.06
C ALA A 129 -10.18 -3.01 -7.49
N PHE A 130 -9.06 -2.37 -7.83
CA PHE A 130 -8.42 -2.50 -9.15
C PHE A 130 -8.11 -3.96 -9.49
N ASN A 131 -7.69 -4.75 -8.50
CA ASN A 131 -7.32 -6.15 -8.66
C ASN A 131 -8.34 -7.13 -8.04
N ASN A 132 -9.58 -6.69 -7.84
CA ASN A 132 -10.71 -7.49 -7.33
C ASN A 132 -10.45 -8.26 -6.02
N GLN A 133 -9.76 -7.65 -5.07
CA GLN A 133 -9.37 -8.27 -3.80
C GLN A 133 -10.46 -8.10 -2.73
N LEU A 134 -11.57 -8.82 -2.89
CA LEU A 134 -12.80 -8.63 -2.11
C LEU A 134 -12.59 -8.71 -0.59
N GLU A 135 -11.87 -9.72 -0.09
CA GLU A 135 -11.65 -9.88 1.35
C GLU A 135 -10.86 -8.71 1.96
N VAL A 136 -9.89 -8.18 1.20
CA VAL A 136 -9.16 -6.96 1.58
C VAL A 136 -10.08 -5.75 1.55
N MET A 137 -10.93 -5.61 0.52
CA MET A 137 -11.87 -4.50 0.42
C MET A 137 -12.85 -4.47 1.61
N GLU A 138 -13.44 -5.61 1.96
CA GLU A 138 -14.33 -5.73 3.12
C GLU A 138 -13.60 -5.36 4.41
N TYR A 139 -12.37 -5.85 4.58
CA TYR A 139 -11.58 -5.55 5.77
C TYR A 139 -11.21 -4.07 5.86
N LEU A 140 -10.76 -3.45 4.78
CA LEU A 140 -10.42 -2.02 4.73
C LEU A 140 -11.65 -1.15 5.06
N LEU A 141 -12.81 -1.45 4.47
CA LEU A 141 -14.07 -0.73 4.75
C LEU A 141 -14.50 -0.88 6.20
N ALA A 142 -14.37 -2.08 6.78
CA ALA A 142 -14.66 -2.33 8.19
C ALA A 142 -13.72 -1.56 9.14
N HIS A 143 -12.54 -1.12 8.67
CA HIS A 143 -11.54 -0.38 9.44
C HIS A 143 -11.48 1.10 9.04
N GLY A 144 -12.55 1.62 8.42
CA GLY A 144 -12.71 3.06 8.16
C GLY A 144 -12.05 3.57 6.89
N ALA A 145 -11.79 2.69 5.91
CA ALA A 145 -11.46 3.17 4.56
C ALA A 145 -12.58 4.07 4.03
N ASP A 146 -12.21 5.23 3.50
CA ASP A 146 -13.14 6.15 2.87
C ASP A 146 -13.65 5.54 1.55
N ILE A 147 -14.94 5.21 1.52
CA ILE A 147 -15.63 4.66 0.35
C ILE A 147 -15.56 5.58 -0.88
N ASN A 148 -15.44 6.90 -0.64
CA ASN A 148 -15.32 7.93 -1.66
C ASN A 148 -13.90 8.48 -1.77
N GLY A 149 -12.93 7.85 -1.11
CA GLY A 149 -11.52 8.23 -1.21
C GLY A 149 -11.05 8.17 -2.66
N THR A 150 -10.28 9.17 -3.08
CA THR A 150 -9.84 9.32 -4.46
C THR A 150 -8.33 9.32 -4.60
N SER A 151 -7.84 8.86 -5.74
CA SER A 151 -6.51 9.21 -6.22
C SER A 151 -6.37 10.69 -6.53
N ASP A 152 -5.15 11.14 -6.85
CA ASP A 152 -4.85 12.54 -7.15
C ASP A 152 -5.68 13.11 -8.32
N ASN A 153 -6.10 12.28 -9.27
CA ASN A 153 -6.97 12.69 -10.39
C ASN A 153 -8.47 12.51 -10.12
N GLY A 154 -8.87 12.30 -8.87
CA GLY A 154 -10.27 12.13 -8.46
C GLY A 154 -10.87 10.74 -8.72
N THR A 155 -10.07 9.71 -9.02
CA THR A 155 -10.59 8.36 -9.31
C THR A 155 -10.92 7.60 -8.02
N THR A 156 -12.14 7.07 -7.92
CA THR A 156 -12.60 6.26 -6.77
C THR A 156 -12.39 4.76 -6.98
N ALA A 157 -12.53 3.97 -5.90
CA ALA A 157 -12.56 2.51 -5.96
C ALA A 157 -13.69 1.97 -6.86
N LEU A 158 -14.88 2.61 -6.82
CA LEU A 158 -16.03 2.21 -7.64
C LEU A 158 -15.74 2.40 -9.13
N MET A 159 -15.11 3.52 -9.49
CA MET A 159 -14.72 3.78 -10.87
C MET A 159 -13.78 2.69 -11.40
N VAL A 160 -12.69 2.37 -10.70
CA VAL A 160 -11.75 1.35 -11.19
C VAL A 160 -12.34 -0.05 -11.24
N ALA A 161 -13.19 -0.42 -10.27
CA ALA A 161 -13.91 -1.70 -10.32
C ALA A 161 -14.82 -1.77 -11.55
N ALA A 162 -15.53 -0.69 -11.87
CA ALA A 162 -16.39 -0.60 -13.04
C ALA A 162 -15.61 -0.69 -14.37
N ARG A 163 -14.52 0.06 -14.49
CA ARG A 163 -13.64 0.03 -15.68
C ARG A 163 -13.05 -1.36 -15.93
N ASN A 164 -12.65 -2.07 -14.88
CA ASN A 164 -12.00 -3.37 -14.97
C ASN A 164 -12.99 -4.54 -15.02
N ALA A 165 -14.30 -4.27 -15.12
CA ALA A 165 -15.36 -5.27 -15.16
C ALA A 165 -15.45 -6.17 -13.91
N HIS A 166 -15.04 -5.68 -12.75
CA HIS A 166 -15.06 -6.43 -11.48
C HIS A 166 -16.43 -6.32 -10.81
N ILE A 167 -17.39 -7.13 -11.28
CA ILE A 167 -18.79 -7.10 -10.84
C ILE A 167 -18.92 -7.26 -9.31
N GLU A 168 -18.21 -8.22 -8.71
CA GLU A 168 -18.31 -8.46 -7.27
C GLU A 168 -17.73 -7.30 -6.44
N ALA A 169 -16.64 -6.68 -6.90
CA ALA A 169 -16.11 -5.47 -6.28
C ALA A 169 -17.11 -4.32 -6.37
N VAL A 170 -17.79 -4.15 -7.52
CA VAL A 170 -18.87 -3.15 -7.66
C VAL A 170 -20.01 -3.45 -6.70
N ARG A 171 -20.51 -4.70 -6.63
CA ARG A 171 -21.58 -5.09 -5.71
C ARG A 171 -21.20 -4.82 -4.26
N LEU A 172 -19.97 -5.17 -3.87
CA LEU A 172 -19.44 -4.92 -2.54
C LEU A 172 -19.43 -3.41 -2.24
N LEU A 173 -18.83 -2.60 -3.12
CA LEU A 173 -18.76 -1.16 -2.92
C LEU A 173 -20.15 -0.53 -2.83
N LEU A 174 -21.09 -0.90 -3.71
CA LEU A 174 -22.46 -0.38 -3.70
C LEU A 174 -23.23 -0.68 -2.39
N LYS A 175 -22.95 -1.80 -1.70
CA LYS A 175 -23.52 -2.06 -0.37
C LYS A 175 -23.15 -0.99 0.67
N HIS A 176 -22.01 -0.33 0.48
CA HIS A 176 -21.53 0.76 1.34
C HIS A 176 -21.98 2.16 0.87
N LYS A 177 -22.89 2.24 -0.12
CA LYS A 177 -23.53 3.49 -0.58
C LYS A 177 -22.52 4.61 -0.95
N PRO A 178 -21.58 4.37 -1.88
CA PRO A 178 -20.69 5.40 -2.41
C PRO A 178 -21.48 6.53 -3.08
N ASP A 179 -20.80 7.66 -3.31
CA ASP A 179 -21.23 8.65 -4.29
C ASP A 179 -21.04 8.06 -5.70
N VAL A 180 -22.12 7.49 -6.26
CA VAL A 180 -22.11 6.78 -7.55
C VAL A 180 -21.89 7.70 -8.75
N ASP A 181 -22.18 8.99 -8.58
CA ASP A 181 -22.03 10.03 -9.60
C ASP A 181 -20.79 10.89 -9.37
N LYS A 182 -19.89 10.47 -8.48
CA LYS A 182 -18.59 11.13 -8.33
C LYS A 182 -17.92 11.27 -9.70
N ILE A 183 -17.44 12.47 -10.01
CA ILE A 183 -16.75 12.79 -11.26
C ILE A 183 -15.27 12.99 -10.97
N ASN A 184 -14.41 12.35 -11.76
CA ASN A 184 -12.97 12.57 -11.70
C ASN A 184 -12.54 13.76 -12.59
N GLU A 185 -11.27 14.15 -12.55
CA GLU A 185 -10.78 15.32 -13.30
C GLU A 185 -10.97 15.21 -14.83
N ALA A 186 -11.06 13.98 -15.35
CA ALA A 186 -11.31 13.70 -16.77
C ALA A 186 -12.81 13.66 -17.13
N GLY A 187 -13.71 14.02 -16.22
CA GLY A 187 -15.17 13.95 -16.44
C GLY A 187 -15.74 12.53 -16.39
N GLY A 188 -14.95 11.55 -15.94
CA GLY A 188 -15.34 10.16 -15.83
C GLY A 188 -16.14 9.88 -14.56
N THR A 189 -17.20 9.07 -14.69
CA THR A 189 -17.94 8.44 -13.59
C THR A 189 -17.81 6.93 -13.70
N ALA A 190 -18.16 6.20 -12.64
CA ALA A 190 -18.19 4.73 -12.69
C ALA A 190 -19.09 4.22 -13.83
N LEU A 191 -20.24 4.88 -14.05
CA LEU A 191 -21.18 4.50 -15.11
C LEU A 191 -20.59 4.77 -16.51
N LYS A 192 -19.95 5.92 -16.73
CA LYS A 192 -19.27 6.22 -18.01
C LYS A 192 -18.21 5.17 -18.33
N TRP A 193 -17.45 4.74 -17.33
CA TRP A 193 -16.40 3.73 -17.52
C TRP A 193 -16.96 2.32 -17.75
N ALA A 194 -18.04 1.94 -17.05
CA ALA A 194 -18.74 0.68 -17.31
C ALA A 194 -19.28 0.60 -18.74
N VAL A 195 -19.90 1.69 -19.22
CA VAL A 195 -20.44 1.79 -20.59
C VAL A 195 -19.31 1.78 -21.62
N ALA A 196 -18.22 2.53 -21.40
CA ALA A 196 -17.06 2.53 -22.29
C ALA A 196 -16.37 1.16 -22.37
N ALA A 197 -16.40 0.37 -21.29
CA ALA A 197 -15.91 -1.00 -21.25
C ALA A 197 -16.92 -2.03 -21.80
N ASN A 198 -18.09 -1.58 -22.30
CA ASN A 198 -19.19 -2.42 -22.77
C ASN A 198 -19.69 -3.43 -21.72
N ASN A 199 -19.65 -3.08 -20.44
CA ASN A 199 -20.14 -3.92 -19.34
C ASN A 199 -21.56 -3.49 -18.93
N THR A 200 -22.55 -4.10 -19.58
CA THR A 200 -23.97 -3.80 -19.35
C THR A 200 -24.43 -4.16 -17.95
N GLU A 201 -23.94 -5.28 -17.38
CA GLU A 201 -24.32 -5.70 -16.03
C GLU A 201 -23.89 -4.66 -14.98
N ILE A 202 -22.65 -4.19 -15.03
CA ILE A 202 -22.17 -3.15 -14.12
C ILE A 202 -22.93 -1.83 -14.36
N ALA A 203 -23.17 -1.46 -15.61
CA ALA A 203 -23.93 -0.26 -15.92
C ALA A 203 -25.35 -0.32 -15.31
N ASP A 204 -26.00 -1.48 -15.35
CA ASP A 204 -27.32 -1.69 -14.76
C ASP A 204 -27.27 -1.67 -13.23
N LEU A 205 -26.25 -2.27 -12.59
CA LEU A 205 -26.04 -2.16 -11.15
C LEU A 205 -25.88 -0.70 -10.70
N LEU A 206 -25.09 0.08 -11.44
CA LEU A 206 -24.86 1.48 -11.16
C LEU A 206 -26.16 2.31 -11.31
N ARG A 207 -26.93 2.09 -12.39
CA ARG A 207 -28.24 2.73 -12.57
C ARG A 207 -29.23 2.36 -11.46
N GLN A 208 -29.26 1.10 -11.05
CA GLN A 208 -30.09 0.65 -9.92
C GLN A 208 -29.68 1.32 -8.60
N ALA A 209 -28.39 1.63 -8.46
CA ALA A 209 -27.87 2.41 -7.33
C ALA A 209 -28.05 3.93 -7.48
N GLY A 210 -28.71 4.39 -8.56
CA GLY A 210 -29.05 5.80 -8.78
C GLY A 210 -28.11 6.57 -9.72
N ALA A 211 -27.09 5.92 -10.30
CA ALA A 211 -26.14 6.60 -11.17
C ALA A 211 -26.80 7.11 -12.46
N VAL A 212 -26.45 8.33 -12.84
CA VAL A 212 -26.96 8.99 -14.05
C VAL A 212 -25.86 9.20 -15.08
N LEU A 213 -26.25 9.18 -16.35
CA LEU A 213 -25.35 9.42 -17.49
C LEU A 213 -25.49 10.89 -17.89
N GLU A 214 -24.88 11.80 -17.11
CA GLU A 214 -24.79 13.23 -17.49
C GLU A 214 -23.79 13.48 -18.63
#